data_AF-A0A7J8Q9U8-F1
#
_entry.id   AF-A0A7J8Q9U8-F1
#
_cell.length_a   1.000
_cell.length_b   1.000
_cell.length_c   1.000
_cell.angle_alpha   90.00
_cell.angle_beta   90.00
_cell.angle_gamma   90.00
#
_symmetry.space_group_name_H-M   'P 1'
#
loop_
_entity.id
_entity.type
_entity.pdbx_description
1 polymer ?
#
loop_
_entity_poly.entity_id
_entity_poly.type
_entity_poly.pdbx_seq_one_letter_code
_entity_poly.pdbx_strand_id
1 'polypeptide(L)'
;YWDEFVWGGAWLYYATGNSSYLQLATHPKLAKHAGAFWGGPDYGVLSWDNKLAGAQVLLSRLRLFLSPGYPYEEILSTFHNQTSIIMCSFLPVFTSFNRTKGGLIQLNHGRPQPLQYVVNAAFLAALYSDYLDAADTPGWYCGPNFYSTDVLREFAKTQIDYILGKNPRKMSYVVGFGNHYPKHVHHRGASIPKNKIKYNCKGGWKWRDTSKPNPNTLVGAMVAGPDKHDGFRDVRTNYNYTEPTLAGNAGLVAALVALSGDKATGIDKNTIFSAVPPMFPTPPPPPAPWKP
;
A
#
# COMPACT_ATOMS: atom_id res chain seq x y z
N TYR A 1 -9.64 13.29 -7.14
CA TYR A 1 -11.10 12.98 -7.28
C TYR A 1 -11.37 12.01 -8.42
N TRP A 2 -10.75 12.17 -9.60
CA TRP A 2 -10.94 11.21 -10.69
C TRP A 2 -10.44 9.80 -10.34
N ASP A 3 -9.33 9.71 -9.61
CA ASP A 3 -8.79 8.47 -9.08
C ASP A 3 -9.74 7.81 -8.04
N GLU A 4 -10.48 8.58 -7.24
CA GLU A 4 -11.51 8.05 -6.36
C GLU A 4 -12.69 7.44 -7.11
N PHE A 5 -13.06 7.97 -8.29
CA PHE A 5 -14.08 7.31 -9.13
C PHE A 5 -13.61 5.95 -9.64
N VAL A 6 -12.34 5.84 -10.05
CA VAL A 6 -11.76 4.56 -10.48
C VAL A 6 -11.71 3.58 -9.30
N TRP A 7 -11.25 4.04 -8.13
CA TRP A 7 -11.18 3.23 -6.90
C TRP A 7 -12.56 2.76 -6.44
N GLY A 8 -13.52 3.68 -6.31
CA GLY A 8 -14.88 3.40 -5.86
C GLY A 8 -15.64 2.50 -6.85
N GLY A 9 -15.52 2.78 -8.15
CA GLY A 9 -16.12 1.95 -9.21
C GLY A 9 -15.55 0.52 -9.20
N ALA A 10 -14.24 0.36 -9.03
CA ALA A 10 -13.63 -0.95 -8.91
C ALA A 10 -14.20 -1.71 -7.70
N TRP A 11 -14.20 -1.12 -6.50
CA TRP A 11 -14.73 -1.79 -5.30
C TRP A 11 -16.21 -2.10 -5.39
N LEU A 12 -17.03 -1.20 -5.92
CA LEU A 12 -18.46 -1.44 -6.11
C LEU A 12 -18.70 -2.58 -7.11
N TYR A 13 -17.90 -2.68 -8.17
CA TYR A 13 -17.96 -3.83 -9.06
C TYR A 13 -17.62 -5.14 -8.33
N TYR A 14 -16.53 -5.18 -7.56
CA TYR A 14 -16.16 -6.36 -6.78
C TYR A 14 -17.22 -6.74 -5.74
N ALA A 15 -17.95 -5.77 -5.17
CA ALA A 15 -18.96 -6.01 -4.16
C ALA A 15 -20.32 -6.46 -4.74
N THR A 16 -20.65 -6.05 -5.97
CA THR A 16 -22.01 -6.20 -6.52
C THR A 16 -22.09 -7.01 -7.81
N GLY A 17 -20.98 -7.18 -8.52
CA GLY A 17 -20.97 -7.75 -9.86
C GLY A 17 -21.61 -6.86 -10.94
N ASN A 18 -22.09 -5.66 -10.60
CA ASN A 18 -22.77 -4.78 -11.55
C ASN A 18 -21.75 -4.16 -12.53
N SER A 19 -21.88 -4.54 -13.80
CA SER A 19 -20.98 -4.15 -14.88
C SER A 19 -20.96 -2.64 -15.17
N SER A 20 -21.99 -1.88 -14.77
CA SER A 20 -21.97 -0.41 -14.88
C SER A 20 -20.83 0.21 -14.06
N TYR A 21 -20.49 -0.38 -12.91
CA TYR A 21 -19.35 0.09 -12.11
C TYR A 21 -18.01 -0.26 -12.75
N LEU A 22 -17.90 -1.43 -13.38
CA LEU A 22 -16.70 -1.78 -14.13
C LEU A 22 -16.53 -0.85 -15.34
N GLN A 23 -17.60 -0.60 -16.09
CA GLN A 23 -17.60 0.36 -17.21
C GLN A 23 -17.14 1.75 -16.78
N LEU A 24 -17.56 2.21 -15.60
CA LEU A 24 -17.10 3.47 -15.04
C LEU A 24 -15.60 3.40 -14.68
N ALA A 25 -15.19 2.37 -13.94
CA ALA A 25 -13.80 2.21 -13.49
C ALA A 25 -12.80 2.06 -14.65
N THR A 26 -13.25 1.52 -15.78
CA THR A 26 -12.44 1.35 -16.99
C THR A 26 -12.78 2.36 -18.08
N HIS A 27 -13.44 3.49 -17.76
CA HIS A 27 -13.77 4.48 -18.79
C HIS A 27 -12.51 5.25 -19.22
N PRO A 28 -12.14 5.30 -20.52
CA PRO A 28 -10.89 5.92 -20.95
C PRO A 28 -10.70 7.39 -20.53
N LYS A 29 -11.77 8.20 -20.59
CA LYS A 29 -11.72 9.60 -20.11
C LYS A 29 -11.44 9.70 -18.61
N LEU A 30 -12.01 8.80 -17.79
CA LEU A 30 -11.79 8.79 -16.35
C LEU A 30 -10.36 8.36 -16.03
N ALA A 31 -9.87 7.30 -16.67
CA ALA A 31 -8.47 6.87 -16.58
C ALA A 31 -7.51 8.02 -16.94
N LYS A 32 -7.80 8.77 -18.01
CA LYS A 32 -6.99 9.91 -18.44
C LYS A 32 -6.96 11.03 -17.41
N HIS A 33 -8.11 11.42 -16.88
CA HIS A 33 -8.19 12.49 -15.89
C HIS A 33 -7.63 12.07 -14.51
N ALA A 34 -7.69 10.78 -14.19
CA ALA A 34 -7.08 10.23 -12.99
C ALA A 34 -5.54 10.20 -13.06
N GLY A 35 -4.95 10.40 -14.25
CA GLY A 35 -3.51 10.39 -14.41
C GLY A 35 -2.94 9.07 -14.92
N ALA A 36 -3.76 8.11 -15.33
CA ALA A 36 -3.29 6.75 -15.67
C ALA A 36 -2.26 6.68 -16.81
N PHE A 37 -2.27 7.65 -17.73
CA PHE A 37 -1.33 7.74 -18.85
C PHE A 37 -0.18 8.73 -18.62
N TRP A 38 -0.15 9.38 -17.46
CA TRP A 38 0.80 10.44 -17.17
C TRP A 38 1.91 9.92 -16.27
N GLY A 39 3.15 10.32 -16.56
CA GLY A 39 4.25 10.19 -15.62
C GLY A 39 4.26 11.34 -14.62
N GLY A 40 5.12 11.25 -13.60
CA GLY A 40 5.30 12.31 -12.64
C GLY A 40 6.15 11.85 -11.46
N PRO A 41 6.66 12.78 -10.64
CA PRO A 41 7.49 12.45 -9.49
C PRO A 41 6.71 11.59 -8.48
N ASP A 42 5.44 11.92 -8.22
CA ASP A 42 4.57 11.18 -7.28
C ASP A 42 3.76 10.05 -7.96
N TYR A 43 4.06 9.66 -9.21
CA TYR A 43 3.34 8.57 -9.89
C TYR A 43 3.65 7.22 -9.21
N GLY A 44 2.63 6.39 -9.01
CA GLY A 44 2.77 5.12 -8.29
C GLY A 44 2.71 5.23 -6.76
N VAL A 45 2.55 6.44 -6.21
CA VAL A 45 2.48 6.67 -4.76
C VAL A 45 1.03 6.61 -4.29
N LEU A 46 0.63 5.50 -3.69
CA LEU A 46 -0.68 5.37 -3.03
C LEU A 46 -0.72 6.16 -1.72
N SER A 47 -1.76 6.97 -1.54
CA SER A 47 -1.97 7.77 -0.33
C SER A 47 -3.45 7.95 -0.01
N TRP A 48 -3.73 8.67 1.08
CA TRP A 48 -5.10 9.07 1.43
C TRP A 48 -5.72 10.01 0.40
N ASP A 49 -4.90 10.69 -0.41
CA ASP A 49 -5.32 11.62 -1.46
C ASP A 49 -5.39 10.92 -2.81
N ASN A 50 -4.36 10.18 -3.22
CA ASN A 50 -4.28 9.52 -4.53
C ASN A 50 -4.44 7.99 -4.44
N LYS A 51 -5.50 7.44 -5.04
CA LYS A 51 -5.84 6.00 -5.02
C LYS A 51 -5.45 5.27 -6.30
N LEU A 52 -4.95 5.98 -7.32
CA LEU A 52 -4.75 5.44 -8.66
C LEU A 52 -3.88 4.17 -8.66
N ALA A 53 -2.73 4.20 -7.98
CA ALA A 53 -1.82 3.04 -7.93
C ALA A 53 -2.50 1.80 -7.31
N GLY A 54 -3.27 2.01 -6.24
CA GLY A 54 -4.07 0.95 -5.62
C GLY A 54 -5.18 0.43 -6.55
N ALA A 55 -5.86 1.34 -7.26
CA ALA A 55 -6.91 0.97 -8.22
C ALA A 55 -6.35 0.20 -9.42
N GLN A 56 -5.16 0.57 -9.91
CA GLN A 56 -4.47 -0.13 -11.00
C GLN A 56 -4.07 -1.55 -10.58
N VAL A 57 -3.52 -1.73 -9.37
CA VAL A 57 -3.23 -3.08 -8.81
C VAL A 57 -4.52 -3.90 -8.68
N LEU A 58 -5.59 -3.28 -8.16
CA LEU A 58 -6.89 -3.92 -7.98
C LEU A 58 -7.55 -4.35 -9.30
N LEU A 59 -7.43 -3.55 -10.36
CA LEU A 59 -7.96 -3.88 -11.69
C LEU A 59 -7.04 -4.81 -12.48
N SER A 60 -5.74 -4.82 -12.17
CA SER A 60 -4.80 -5.83 -12.70
C SER A 60 -5.18 -7.24 -12.25
N ARG A 61 -5.67 -7.40 -11.00
CA ARG A 61 -6.25 -8.66 -10.51
C ARG A 61 -7.40 -9.13 -11.40
N LEU A 62 -8.31 -8.23 -11.76
CA LEU A 62 -9.46 -8.57 -12.59
C LEU A 62 -9.00 -9.11 -13.96
N ARG A 63 -8.03 -8.42 -14.57
CA ARG A 63 -7.46 -8.83 -15.84
C ARG A 63 -6.77 -10.19 -15.75
N LEU A 64 -5.91 -10.37 -14.74
CA LEU A 64 -5.14 -11.60 -14.52
C LEU A 64 -6.03 -12.83 -14.30
N PHE A 65 -7.10 -12.68 -13.52
CA PHE A 65 -7.89 -13.84 -13.08
C PHE A 65 -9.13 -14.09 -13.92
N LEU A 66 -9.83 -13.05 -14.40
CA LEU A 66 -11.08 -13.20 -15.13
C LEU A 66 -10.99 -12.83 -16.62
N SER A 67 -10.00 -12.02 -17.02
CA SER A 67 -9.77 -11.63 -18.42
C SER A 67 -11.07 -11.24 -19.17
N PRO A 68 -11.79 -10.19 -18.71
CA PRO A 68 -13.14 -9.89 -19.20
C PRO A 68 -13.24 -9.49 -20.68
N GLY A 69 -12.12 -9.20 -21.34
CA GLY A 69 -12.11 -8.86 -22.76
C GLY A 69 -12.76 -7.51 -23.09
N TYR A 70 -13.32 -7.40 -24.29
CA TYR A 70 -13.98 -6.18 -24.76
C TYR A 70 -15.27 -5.88 -23.96
N PRO A 71 -15.56 -4.61 -23.60
CA PRO A 71 -14.84 -3.37 -23.95
C PRO A 71 -13.76 -2.95 -22.92
N TYR A 72 -13.45 -3.79 -21.94
CA TYR A 72 -12.64 -3.43 -20.77
C TYR A 72 -11.12 -3.58 -21.00
N GLU A 73 -10.72 -4.48 -21.91
CA GLU A 73 -9.35 -4.94 -22.07
C GLU A 73 -8.34 -3.80 -22.32
N GLU A 74 -8.69 -2.77 -23.08
CA GLU A 74 -7.76 -1.67 -23.39
C GLU A 74 -7.28 -0.95 -22.12
N ILE A 75 -8.22 -0.58 -21.23
CA ILE A 75 -7.91 0.12 -20.00
C ILE A 75 -7.36 -0.83 -18.94
N LEU A 76 -7.84 -2.07 -18.88
CA LEU A 76 -7.28 -3.08 -17.98
C LEU A 76 -5.82 -3.41 -18.33
N SER A 77 -5.51 -3.55 -19.61
CA SER A 77 -4.14 -3.76 -20.11
C SER A 77 -3.25 -2.58 -19.78
N THR A 78 -3.76 -1.35 -19.96
CA THR A 78 -3.06 -0.12 -19.55
C THR A 78 -2.76 -0.14 -18.06
N PHE A 79 -3.75 -0.38 -17.20
CA PHE A 79 -3.57 -0.42 -15.75
C PHE A 79 -2.61 -1.52 -15.31
N HIS A 80 -2.65 -2.68 -15.97
CA HIS A 80 -1.69 -3.75 -15.75
C HIS A 80 -0.26 -3.33 -16.09
N ASN A 81 -0.04 -2.75 -17.28
CA ASN A 81 1.28 -2.27 -17.69
C ASN A 81 1.82 -1.18 -16.75
N GLN A 82 0.96 -0.24 -16.33
CA GLN A 82 1.34 0.78 -15.35
C GLN A 82 1.65 0.18 -13.99
N THR A 83 0.91 -0.84 -13.56
CA THR A 83 1.23 -1.58 -12.34
C THR A 83 2.62 -2.21 -12.44
N SER A 84 2.95 -2.86 -13.55
CA SER A 84 4.31 -3.40 -13.77
C SER A 84 5.38 -2.31 -13.68
N ILE A 85 5.16 -1.14 -14.31
CA ILE A 85 6.10 0.00 -14.26
C ILE A 85 6.25 0.53 -12.82
N ILE A 86 5.16 0.65 -12.07
CA ILE A 86 5.18 1.07 -10.67
C ILE A 86 5.99 0.08 -9.82
N MET A 87 5.78 -1.22 -10.00
CA MET A 87 6.56 -2.24 -9.28
C MET A 87 8.05 -2.18 -9.60
N CYS A 88 8.41 -1.89 -10.86
CA CYS A 88 9.80 -1.64 -11.23
C CYS A 88 10.35 -0.40 -10.49
N SER A 89 9.59 0.69 -10.42
CA SER A 89 10.02 1.93 -9.76
C SER A 89 10.40 1.75 -8.28
N PHE A 90 9.85 0.72 -7.62
CA PHE A 90 10.13 0.37 -6.23
C PHE A 90 11.45 -0.39 -6.03
N LEU A 91 12.09 -0.87 -7.10
CA LEU A 91 13.34 -1.64 -6.99
C LEU A 91 14.58 -0.72 -6.93
N PRO A 92 15.65 -1.09 -6.20
CA PRO A 92 16.83 -0.25 -5.98
C PRO A 92 17.66 0.04 -7.22
N VAL A 93 17.52 -0.78 -8.26
CA VAL A 93 18.20 -0.59 -9.55
C VAL A 93 17.62 0.56 -10.38
N PHE A 94 16.39 1.00 -10.08
CA PHE A 94 15.76 2.13 -10.77
C PHE A 94 15.88 3.42 -9.96
N THR A 95 16.06 4.53 -10.68
CA THR A 95 16.27 5.87 -10.10
C THR A 95 14.96 6.66 -9.94
N SER A 96 13.80 6.01 -10.07
CA SER A 96 12.48 6.65 -9.92
C SER A 96 12.29 7.24 -8.53
N PHE A 97 12.71 6.51 -7.49
CA PHE A 97 12.69 6.97 -6.10
C PHE A 97 14.06 6.86 -5.46
N ASN A 98 14.46 7.94 -4.78
CA ASN A 98 15.65 7.95 -3.94
C ASN A 98 15.48 7.01 -2.74
N ARG A 99 16.60 6.62 -2.14
CA ARG A 99 16.64 5.86 -0.89
C ARG A 99 17.54 6.57 0.12
N THR A 100 17.20 6.44 1.40
CA THR A 100 18.10 6.84 2.48
C THR A 100 19.33 5.92 2.51
N LYS A 101 20.36 6.27 3.28
CA LYS A 101 21.54 5.39 3.44
C LYS A 101 21.17 4.08 4.14
N GLY A 102 20.15 4.11 5.00
CA GLY A 102 19.58 2.94 5.65
C GLY A 102 18.66 2.09 4.77
N GLY A 103 18.40 2.48 3.51
CA GLY A 103 17.63 1.69 2.56
C GLY A 103 16.11 1.98 2.52
N LEU A 104 15.64 3.01 3.22
CA LEU A 104 14.24 3.44 3.17
C LEU A 104 13.93 4.15 1.85
N ILE A 105 12.91 3.70 1.11
CA ILE A 105 12.44 4.37 -0.11
C ILE A 105 11.80 5.74 0.19
N GLN A 106 12.13 6.75 -0.62
CA GLN A 106 11.67 8.14 -0.44
C GLN A 106 10.55 8.50 -1.42
N LEU A 107 9.38 7.89 -1.23
CA LEU A 107 8.18 8.11 -2.05
C LEU A 107 7.60 9.53 -1.93
N ASN A 108 7.99 10.27 -0.90
CA ASN A 108 7.61 11.67 -0.71
C ASN A 108 8.72 12.65 -1.09
N HIS A 109 9.75 12.20 -1.83
CA HIS A 109 10.88 13.02 -2.30
C HIS A 109 11.68 13.69 -1.17
N GLY A 110 11.82 13.00 -0.04
CA GLY A 110 12.58 13.48 1.11
C GLY A 110 11.86 14.58 1.92
N ARG A 111 10.58 14.83 1.64
CA ARG A 111 9.69 15.63 2.49
C ARG A 111 9.48 14.89 3.84
N PRO A 112 8.90 15.55 4.85
CA PRO A 112 8.51 14.89 6.11
C PRO A 112 7.47 13.77 5.96
N GLN A 113 7.34 12.96 7.01
CA GLN A 113 6.33 11.90 7.16
C GLN A 113 6.36 10.80 6.06
N PRO A 114 7.52 10.17 5.80
CA PRO A 114 7.66 9.21 4.71
C PRO A 114 6.92 7.88 4.95
N LEU A 115 6.81 7.42 6.21
CA LEU A 115 6.45 6.03 6.48
C LEU A 115 5.05 5.65 6.00
N GLN A 116 4.10 6.61 5.97
CA GLN A 116 2.75 6.36 5.45
C GLN A 116 2.74 5.93 3.98
N TYR A 117 3.68 6.40 3.18
CA TYR A 117 3.80 6.03 1.77
C TYR A 117 4.55 4.71 1.62
N VAL A 118 5.59 4.51 2.44
CA VAL A 118 6.44 3.31 2.43
C VAL A 118 5.63 2.06 2.72
N VAL A 119 4.75 2.09 3.74
CA VAL A 119 3.88 0.94 4.05
C VAL A 119 2.89 0.64 2.93
N ASN A 120 2.38 1.66 2.24
CA ASN A 120 1.48 1.46 1.11
C ASN A 120 2.22 0.82 -0.08
N ALA A 121 3.44 1.27 -0.38
CA ALA A 121 4.26 0.65 -1.42
C ALA A 121 4.63 -0.80 -1.08
N ALA A 122 4.99 -1.07 0.19
CA ALA A 122 5.26 -2.43 0.66
C ALA A 122 4.02 -3.33 0.50
N PHE A 123 2.84 -2.84 0.88
CA PHE A 123 1.59 -3.57 0.69
C PHE A 123 1.29 -3.85 -0.78
N LEU A 124 1.37 -2.83 -1.66
CA LEU A 124 1.08 -3.00 -3.08
C LEU A 124 2.05 -3.97 -3.76
N ALA A 125 3.34 -3.93 -3.40
CA ALA A 125 4.35 -4.84 -3.92
C ALA A 125 4.08 -6.29 -3.50
N ALA A 126 3.82 -6.53 -2.21
CA ALA A 126 3.47 -7.87 -1.71
C ALA A 126 2.18 -8.39 -2.35
N LEU A 127 1.14 -7.56 -2.43
CA LEU A 127 -0.14 -7.94 -3.02
C LEU A 127 -0.04 -8.26 -4.51
N TYR A 128 0.73 -7.48 -5.28
CA TYR A 128 0.91 -7.75 -6.70
C TYR A 128 1.76 -9.01 -6.95
N SER A 129 2.76 -9.28 -6.09
CA SER A 129 3.45 -10.58 -6.08
C SER A 129 2.46 -11.73 -5.93
N ASP A 130 1.56 -11.62 -4.94
CA ASP A 130 0.59 -12.67 -4.67
C ASP A 130 -0.42 -12.83 -5.82
N TYR A 131 -0.74 -11.76 -6.55
CA TYR A 131 -1.54 -11.85 -7.77
C TYR A 131 -0.81 -12.58 -8.90
N LEU A 132 0.48 -12.31 -9.11
CA LEU A 132 1.28 -12.98 -10.12
C LEU A 132 1.47 -14.47 -9.79
N ASP A 133 1.83 -14.78 -8.54
CA ASP A 133 2.00 -16.15 -8.05
C ASP A 133 0.69 -16.92 -8.19
N ALA A 134 -0.43 -16.33 -7.75
CA ALA A 134 -1.74 -16.93 -7.94
C ALA A 134 -2.00 -17.15 -9.43
N ALA A 135 -1.75 -16.18 -10.32
CA ALA A 135 -1.93 -16.32 -11.77
C ALA A 135 -0.93 -17.26 -12.47
N ASP A 136 -0.16 -18.07 -11.74
CA ASP A 136 0.87 -18.97 -12.27
C ASP A 136 1.90 -18.22 -13.14
N THR A 137 2.13 -16.94 -12.81
CA THR A 137 3.03 -16.04 -13.51
C THR A 137 4.29 -15.85 -12.66
N PRO A 138 5.46 -16.39 -13.05
CA PRO A 138 6.63 -16.48 -12.18
C PRO A 138 7.33 -15.14 -11.90
N GLY A 139 6.89 -14.06 -12.55
CA GLY A 139 7.53 -12.76 -12.45
C GLY A 139 7.00 -11.76 -13.47
N TRP A 140 7.70 -10.65 -13.62
CA TRP A 140 7.36 -9.63 -14.62
C TRP A 140 8.63 -9.00 -15.20
N TYR A 141 8.46 -8.26 -16.28
CA TYR A 141 9.56 -7.57 -16.95
C TYR A 141 9.63 -6.11 -16.55
N CYS A 142 10.84 -5.65 -16.26
CA CYS A 142 11.19 -4.23 -16.17
C CYS A 142 12.13 -3.87 -17.31
N GLY A 143 11.55 -3.41 -18.43
CA GLY A 143 12.30 -3.25 -19.69
C GLY A 143 12.78 -4.62 -20.19
N PRO A 144 14.09 -4.79 -20.48
CA PRO A 144 14.62 -6.07 -20.98
C PRO A 144 14.83 -7.12 -19.88
N ASN A 145 14.73 -6.74 -18.60
CA ASN A 145 15.12 -7.58 -17.47
C ASN A 145 13.91 -8.25 -16.81
N PHE A 146 13.99 -9.56 -16.62
CA PHE A 146 13.01 -10.34 -15.89
C PHE A 146 13.29 -10.35 -14.38
N TYR A 147 12.26 -10.18 -13.56
CA TYR A 147 12.33 -10.27 -12.11
C TYR A 147 11.29 -11.27 -11.61
N SER A 148 11.70 -12.17 -10.70
CA SER A 148 10.76 -13.09 -10.05
C SER A 148 9.85 -12.35 -9.07
N THR A 149 8.67 -12.92 -8.81
CA THR A 149 7.69 -12.41 -7.84
C THR A 149 8.30 -12.17 -6.45
N ASP A 150 9.19 -13.07 -6.01
CA ASP A 150 9.95 -12.98 -4.75
C ASP A 150 10.69 -11.65 -4.55
N VAL A 151 11.11 -10.98 -5.63
CA VAL A 151 11.79 -9.68 -5.56
C VAL A 151 10.88 -8.61 -4.94
N LEU A 152 9.57 -8.63 -5.22
CA LEU A 152 8.61 -7.69 -4.62
C LEU A 152 8.33 -8.00 -3.16
N ARG A 153 8.22 -9.28 -2.81
CA ARG A 153 8.06 -9.69 -1.41
C ARG A 153 9.27 -9.30 -0.57
N GLU A 154 10.48 -9.48 -1.10
CA GLU A 154 11.70 -9.04 -0.41
C GLU A 154 11.77 -7.52 -0.30
N PHE A 155 11.41 -6.76 -1.36
CA PHE A 155 11.29 -5.31 -1.25
C PHE A 155 10.33 -4.92 -0.11
N ALA A 156 9.10 -5.44 -0.12
CA ALA A 156 8.10 -5.15 0.90
C ALA A 156 8.62 -5.47 2.32
N LYS A 157 9.23 -6.64 2.48
CA LYS A 157 9.83 -7.08 3.74
C LYS A 157 10.94 -6.13 4.20
N THR A 158 11.86 -5.72 3.34
CA THR A 158 12.94 -4.79 3.73
C THR A 158 12.40 -3.45 4.24
N GLN A 159 11.31 -2.95 3.65
CA GLN A 159 10.69 -1.70 4.08
C GLN A 159 9.97 -1.85 5.42
N ILE A 160 9.25 -2.95 5.64
CA ILE A 160 8.60 -3.22 6.94
C ILE A 160 9.63 -3.53 8.02
N ASP A 161 10.67 -4.31 7.74
CA ASP A 161 11.78 -4.56 8.66
C ASP A 161 12.47 -3.25 9.06
N TYR A 162 12.68 -2.32 8.12
CA TYR A 162 13.20 -0.99 8.43
C TYR A 162 12.29 -0.28 9.44
N ILE A 163 10.97 -0.30 9.23
CA ILE A 163 9.99 0.32 10.14
C ILE A 163 10.02 -0.33 11.52
N LEU A 164 10.19 -1.65 11.58
CA LEU A 164 10.15 -2.43 12.81
C LEU A 164 11.46 -2.42 13.61
N GLY A 165 12.57 -2.00 13.01
CA GLY A 165 13.82 -1.75 13.74
C GLY A 165 15.13 -2.01 12.99
N LYS A 166 15.08 -2.58 11.79
CA LYS A 166 16.25 -2.85 10.94
C LYS A 166 16.67 -1.60 10.17
N ASN A 167 17.02 -0.55 10.91
CA ASN A 167 17.43 0.75 10.40
C ASN A 167 18.70 1.24 11.13
N PRO A 168 19.38 2.30 10.64
CA PRO A 168 20.61 2.81 11.25
C PRO A 168 20.47 3.20 12.73
N ARG A 169 19.26 3.49 13.20
CA ARG A 169 18.99 3.83 14.60
C ARG A 169 18.68 2.62 15.49
N LYS A 170 18.56 1.42 14.93
CA LYS A 170 18.17 0.19 15.63
C LYS A 170 16.90 0.40 16.48
N MET A 171 15.94 1.13 15.92
CA MET A 171 14.76 1.65 16.61
C MET A 171 13.49 1.31 15.84
N SER A 172 12.48 0.74 16.50
CA SER A 172 11.15 0.61 15.91
C SER A 172 10.50 1.99 15.76
N TYR A 173 9.82 2.23 14.65
CA TYR A 173 8.94 3.37 14.46
C TYR A 173 7.48 3.07 14.84
N VAL A 174 7.20 1.88 15.37
CA VAL A 174 5.89 1.47 15.90
C VAL A 174 5.93 1.52 17.43
N VAL A 175 5.08 2.37 18.00
CA VAL A 175 5.07 2.62 19.45
C VAL A 175 4.68 1.36 20.22
N GLY A 176 5.48 1.00 21.21
CA GLY A 176 5.27 -0.21 22.03
C GLY A 176 5.72 -1.52 21.36
N PHE A 177 6.36 -1.47 20.19
CA PHE A 177 6.93 -2.65 19.53
C PHE A 177 8.47 -2.65 19.64
N GLY A 178 9.04 -3.81 19.98
CA GLY A 178 10.48 -3.97 20.20
C GLY A 178 10.99 -3.26 21.46
N ASN A 179 12.31 -3.30 21.67
CA ASN A 179 12.94 -2.78 22.89
C ASN A 179 13.25 -1.27 22.83
N HIS A 180 13.24 -0.67 21.63
CA HIS A 180 13.56 0.75 21.43
C HIS A 180 12.55 1.37 20.44
N TYR A 181 11.69 2.26 20.95
CA TYR A 181 10.59 2.89 20.20
C TYR A 181 10.31 4.33 20.70
N PRO A 182 9.56 5.17 19.96
CA PRO A 182 9.34 6.57 20.31
C PRO A 182 8.47 6.71 21.58
N LYS A 183 8.87 7.61 22.48
CA LYS A 183 8.17 7.87 23.75
C LYS A 183 7.56 9.28 23.81
N HIS A 184 7.75 10.11 22.79
CA HIS A 184 7.26 11.49 22.71
C HIS A 184 6.42 11.71 21.44
N VAL A 185 5.44 10.83 21.22
CA VAL A 185 4.46 10.86 20.12
C VAL A 185 3.60 12.12 20.19
N HIS A 186 3.39 12.79 19.05
CA HIS A 186 2.49 13.94 18.88
C HIS A 186 1.02 13.52 18.96
N HIS A 187 0.58 13.06 20.13
CA HIS A 187 -0.81 12.62 20.32
C HIS A 187 -1.36 13.09 21.66
N ARG A 188 -2.46 13.84 21.64
CA ARG A 188 -3.07 14.46 22.83
C ARG A 188 -3.48 13.43 23.88
N GLY A 189 -4.14 12.34 23.45
CA GLY A 189 -4.52 11.26 24.36
C GLY A 189 -3.32 10.50 24.94
N ALA A 190 -2.16 10.55 24.27
CA ALA A 190 -0.93 9.92 24.77
C ALA A 190 -0.20 10.85 25.75
N SER A 191 -0.16 12.16 25.47
CA SER A 191 0.61 13.15 26.23
C SER A 191 -0.05 13.64 27.52
N ILE A 192 -1.38 13.60 27.60
CA ILE A 192 -2.13 14.08 28.77
C ILE A 192 -2.32 12.93 29.77
N PRO A 193 -1.91 13.05 31.04
CA PRO A 193 -2.06 11.98 32.03
C PRO A 193 -3.52 11.72 32.36
N LYS A 194 -3.85 10.45 32.64
CA LYS A 194 -5.19 10.02 33.06
C LYS A 194 -5.44 10.34 34.53
N ASN A 195 -5.67 11.61 34.86
CA ASN A 195 -5.84 12.11 36.23
C ASN A 195 -7.23 12.72 36.51
N LYS A 196 -8.23 12.44 35.66
CA LYS A 196 -9.61 13.00 35.72
C LYS A 196 -9.69 14.53 35.58
N ILE A 197 -8.58 15.23 35.28
CA ILE A 197 -8.58 16.66 35.02
C ILE A 197 -8.84 16.93 33.54
N LYS A 198 -9.81 17.79 33.24
CA LYS A 198 -10.06 18.27 31.87
C LYS A 198 -9.12 19.43 31.55
N TYR A 199 -8.40 19.33 30.44
CA TYR A 199 -7.53 20.39 29.93
C TYR A 199 -8.15 21.00 28.68
N ASN A 200 -8.24 22.33 28.62
CA ASN A 200 -8.56 23.03 27.37
C ASN A 200 -7.32 23.08 26.44
N CYS A 201 -7.48 23.58 25.22
CA CYS A 201 -6.40 23.61 24.22
C CYS A 201 -5.12 24.28 24.74
N LYS A 202 -5.22 25.44 25.39
CA LYS A 202 -4.08 26.19 25.94
C LYS A 202 -3.45 25.45 27.12
N GLY A 203 -4.26 24.89 28.01
CA GLY A 203 -3.81 24.06 29.13
C GLY A 203 -3.15 22.76 28.69
N GLY A 204 -3.45 22.29 27.47
CA GLY A 204 -2.81 21.16 26.82
C GLY A 204 -1.37 21.42 26.36
N TRP A 205 -0.98 22.68 26.14
CA TRP A 205 0.37 23.02 25.65
C TRP A 205 1.46 22.58 26.62
N LYS A 206 1.22 22.64 27.94
CA LYS A 206 2.18 22.12 28.93
C LYS A 206 2.48 20.62 28.75
N TRP A 207 1.50 19.84 28.28
CA TRP A 207 1.66 18.41 27.97
C TRP A 207 2.26 18.19 26.59
N ARG A 208 2.07 19.13 25.66
CA ARG A 208 2.76 19.12 24.37
C ARG A 208 4.26 19.38 24.55
N ASP A 209 4.60 20.38 25.37
CA ASP A 209 5.93 20.99 25.45
C ASP A 209 6.83 20.37 26.55
N THR A 210 6.29 19.46 27.37
CA THR A 210 7.09 18.75 28.38
C THR A 210 8.12 17.81 27.75
N SER A 211 9.32 17.74 28.34
CA SER A 211 10.36 16.77 28.00
C SER A 211 10.13 15.37 28.61
N LYS A 212 9.10 15.20 29.44
CA LYS A 212 8.73 13.89 29.98
C LYS A 212 8.13 13.02 28.86
N PRO A 213 8.32 11.68 28.91
CA PRO A 213 7.67 10.76 27.99
C PRO A 213 6.15 10.85 28.10
N ASN A 214 5.45 10.40 27.06
CA ASN A 214 3.99 10.27 27.09
C ASN A 214 3.56 9.38 28.28
N PRO A 215 2.68 9.85 29.18
CA PRO A 215 2.20 9.05 30.32
C PRO A 215 1.35 7.86 29.89
N ASN A 216 0.71 7.90 28.71
CA ASN A 216 -0.03 6.76 28.16
C ASN A 216 0.68 6.28 26.89
N THR A 217 1.03 4.99 26.83
CA THR A 217 1.66 4.40 25.65
C THR A 217 0.61 4.18 24.56
N LEU A 218 0.82 4.77 23.39
CA LEU A 218 -0.07 4.61 22.23
C LEU A 218 0.32 3.36 21.43
N VAL A 219 0.09 2.19 22.01
CA VAL A 219 0.54 0.90 21.46
C VAL A 219 0.06 0.71 20.02
N GLY A 220 0.96 0.27 19.15
CA GLY A 220 0.69 -0.02 17.73
C GLY A 220 0.74 1.19 16.81
N ALA A 221 0.81 2.42 17.33
CA ALA A 221 0.86 3.60 16.48
C ALA A 221 2.22 3.73 15.78
N MET A 222 2.20 3.66 14.46
CA MET A 222 3.33 4.05 13.62
C MET A 222 3.47 5.57 13.58
N VAL A 223 4.66 6.08 13.95
CA VAL A 223 4.97 7.52 13.81
C VAL A 223 5.33 7.87 12.36
N ALA A 224 5.37 9.16 12.05
CA ALA A 224 5.70 9.69 10.73
C ALA A 224 7.06 9.20 10.19
N GLY A 225 8.04 9.00 11.07
CA GLY A 225 9.32 8.35 10.78
C GLY A 225 10.47 9.32 10.48
N PRO A 226 11.58 8.84 9.91
CA PRO A 226 12.83 9.60 9.80
C PRO A 226 12.82 10.65 8.69
N ASP A 227 13.84 11.49 8.67
CA ASP A 227 14.18 12.37 7.54
C ASP A 227 14.90 11.61 6.42
N LYS A 228 15.22 12.34 5.33
CA LYS A 228 15.90 11.80 4.15
C LYS A 228 17.32 11.26 4.39
N HIS A 229 17.86 11.40 5.60
CA HIS A 229 19.19 10.95 6.01
C HIS A 229 19.13 9.94 7.17
N ASP A 230 18.00 9.26 7.35
CA ASP A 230 17.76 8.30 8.45
C ASP A 230 17.76 8.97 9.86
N GLY A 231 17.73 10.31 9.91
CA GLY A 231 17.65 11.08 11.14
C GLY A 231 16.24 11.02 11.74
N PHE A 232 16.14 10.87 13.05
CA PHE A 232 14.86 10.88 13.76
C PHE A 232 15.00 11.61 15.09
N ARG A 233 14.02 12.47 15.39
CA ARG A 233 13.94 13.20 16.66
C ARG A 233 12.64 12.87 17.36
N ASP A 234 12.74 12.12 18.46
CA ASP A 234 11.60 11.79 19.32
C ASP A 234 11.19 13.01 20.17
N VAL A 235 10.62 14.01 19.50
CA VAL A 235 10.20 15.27 20.11
C VAL A 235 8.74 15.50 19.76
N ARG A 236 7.92 15.63 20.80
CA ARG A 236 6.46 15.75 20.67
C ARG A 236 6.03 16.96 19.87
N THR A 237 6.71 18.10 19.96
CA THR A 237 6.34 19.30 19.17
C THR A 237 6.64 19.15 17.68
N ASN A 238 7.44 18.16 17.29
CA ASN A 238 7.87 17.95 15.92
C ASN A 238 7.05 16.86 15.22
N TYR A 239 5.85 17.23 14.77
CA TYR A 239 4.92 16.35 14.08
C TYR A 239 5.52 15.71 12.81
N ASN A 240 6.55 16.30 12.20
CA ASN A 240 7.24 15.72 11.04
C ASN A 240 7.87 14.35 11.32
N TYR A 241 8.25 14.07 12.57
CA TYR A 241 8.81 12.79 12.99
C TYR A 241 7.82 11.96 13.81
N THR A 242 7.06 12.61 14.70
CA THR A 242 6.35 11.92 15.79
C THR A 242 4.82 11.86 15.63
N GLU A 243 4.26 12.37 14.53
CA GLU A 243 2.81 12.29 14.25
C GLU A 243 2.42 10.88 13.81
N PRO A 244 1.52 10.19 14.52
CA PRO A 244 0.87 9.00 14.00
C PRO A 244 -0.37 9.37 13.19
N THR A 245 -0.64 8.66 12.09
CA THR A 245 -1.83 8.91 11.26
C THR A 245 -2.64 7.63 11.04
N LEU A 246 -3.97 7.77 10.88
CA LEU A 246 -4.84 6.66 10.49
C LEU A 246 -4.44 6.11 9.12
N ALA A 247 -4.14 6.98 8.17
CA ALA A 247 -3.71 6.58 6.82
C ALA A 247 -2.43 5.72 6.84
N GLY A 248 -1.42 6.11 7.62
CA GLY A 248 -0.19 5.34 7.77
C GLY A 248 -0.41 4.00 8.47
N ASN A 249 -1.25 3.96 9.52
CA ASN A 249 -1.52 2.71 10.23
C ASN A 249 -2.40 1.75 9.41
N ALA A 250 -3.30 2.25 8.56
CA ALA A 250 -4.06 1.41 7.63
C ALA A 250 -3.14 0.67 6.65
N GLY A 251 -2.17 1.38 6.06
CA GLY A 251 -1.16 0.78 5.20
C GLY A 251 -0.23 -0.18 5.95
N LEU A 252 0.14 0.14 7.19
CA LEU A 252 0.95 -0.75 8.03
C LEU A 252 0.24 -2.07 8.29
N VAL A 253 -1.03 -2.04 8.69
CA VAL A 253 -1.83 -3.26 8.92
C VAL A 253 -1.92 -4.09 7.64
N ALA A 254 -2.21 -3.47 6.50
CA ALA A 254 -2.30 -4.15 5.22
C ALA A 254 -0.97 -4.84 4.83
N ALA A 255 0.16 -4.13 4.98
CA ALA A 255 1.48 -4.67 4.67
C ALA A 255 1.89 -5.80 5.63
N LEU A 256 1.59 -5.68 6.93
CA LEU A 256 1.86 -6.74 7.90
C LEU A 256 1.07 -8.01 7.60
N VAL A 257 -0.22 -7.88 7.27
CA VAL A 257 -1.06 -9.02 6.88
C VAL A 257 -0.53 -9.69 5.61
N ALA A 258 -0.18 -8.90 4.58
CA ALA A 258 0.36 -9.44 3.33
C ALA A 258 1.70 -10.18 3.52
N LEU A 259 2.48 -9.83 4.55
CA LEU A 259 3.76 -10.44 4.87
C LEU A 259 3.70 -11.55 5.94
N SER A 260 2.61 -11.65 6.70
CA SER A 260 2.49 -12.61 7.82
C SER A 260 1.95 -13.98 7.42
N GLY A 261 1.43 -14.15 6.20
CA GLY A 261 0.97 -15.43 5.69
C GLY A 261 2.13 -16.33 5.26
N ASP A 262 2.00 -17.64 5.45
CA ASP A 262 2.89 -18.60 4.78
C ASP A 262 2.74 -18.44 3.26
N LYS A 263 3.83 -18.61 2.50
CA LYS A 263 3.76 -18.63 1.02
C LYS A 263 2.73 -19.65 0.49
N ALA A 264 2.33 -20.62 1.31
CA ALA A 264 1.33 -21.63 0.99
C ALA A 264 -0.13 -21.14 1.09
N THR A 265 -0.42 -20.09 1.87
CA THR A 265 -1.75 -19.46 1.91
C THR A 265 -1.90 -18.48 0.74
N GLY A 266 -2.08 -19.02 -0.46
CA GLY A 266 -2.27 -18.25 -1.68
C GLY A 266 -3.66 -17.59 -1.78
N ILE A 267 -3.82 -16.73 -2.78
CA ILE A 267 -5.10 -16.08 -3.08
C ILE A 267 -6.06 -17.11 -3.68
N ASP A 268 -7.21 -17.31 -3.04
CA ASP A 268 -8.29 -18.12 -3.59
C ASP A 268 -9.04 -17.36 -4.68
N LYS A 269 -8.67 -17.64 -5.94
CA LYS A 269 -9.29 -17.05 -7.13
C LYS A 269 -10.78 -17.38 -7.24
N ASN A 270 -11.24 -18.48 -6.65
CA ASN A 270 -12.62 -18.94 -6.81
C ASN A 270 -13.58 -18.13 -5.93
N THR A 271 -13.15 -17.78 -4.71
CA THR A 271 -14.01 -17.07 -3.76
C THR A 271 -13.83 -15.56 -3.79
N ILE A 272 -12.68 -15.04 -4.25
CA ILE A 272 -12.41 -13.58 -4.29
C ILE A 272 -13.35 -12.81 -5.24
N PHE A 273 -14.03 -13.51 -6.15
CA PHE A 273 -15.03 -12.95 -7.08
C PHE A 273 -16.44 -13.46 -6.81
N SER A 274 -16.76 -13.93 -5.60
CA SER A 274 -18.06 -14.55 -5.30
C SER A 274 -19.30 -13.68 -5.61
N ALA A 275 -19.13 -12.35 -5.63
CA ALA A 275 -20.19 -11.40 -5.98
C ALA A 275 -20.21 -11.01 -7.47
N VAL A 276 -19.22 -11.44 -8.26
CA VAL A 276 -19.13 -11.16 -9.69
C VAL A 276 -19.75 -12.33 -10.47
N PRO A 277 -20.78 -12.09 -11.30
CA PRO A 277 -21.38 -13.16 -12.08
C PRO A 277 -20.38 -13.73 -13.11
N PRO A 278 -20.51 -15.01 -13.50
CA PRO A 278 -19.69 -15.59 -14.56
C PRO A 278 -19.78 -14.74 -15.83
N MET A 279 -18.63 -14.28 -16.33
CA MET A 279 -18.58 -13.43 -17.53
C MET A 279 -18.70 -14.21 -18.84
N PHE A 280 -18.48 -15.53 -18.77
CA PHE A 280 -18.62 -16.44 -19.90
C PHE A 280 -19.63 -17.54 -19.55
N PRO A 281 -20.41 -18.03 -20.54
CA PRO A 281 -21.23 -19.20 -20.34
C PRO A 281 -20.34 -20.40 -19.94
N THR A 282 -20.84 -21.25 -19.06
CA THR A 282 -20.15 -22.50 -18.72
C THR A 282 -19.91 -23.31 -20.00
N PRO A 283 -18.69 -23.85 -20.22
CA PRO A 283 -18.45 -24.73 -21.35
C PRO A 283 -19.50 -25.85 -21.37
N PRO A 284 -20.01 -26.26 -22.56
CA PRO A 284 -20.88 -27.40 -22.64
C PRO A 284 -20.17 -28.63 -22.04
N PRO A 285 -20.91 -29.59 -21.45
CA PRO A 285 -20.33 -30.83 -20.95
C PRO A 285 -19.51 -31.51 -22.07
N PRO A 286 -18.40 -32.19 -21.71
CA PRO A 286 -17.59 -32.88 -22.71
C PRO A 286 -18.47 -33.84 -23.52
N PRO A 287 -18.23 -33.95 -24.83
CA PRO A 287 -18.99 -34.89 -25.66
C PRO A 287 -18.87 -36.30 -25.06
N ALA A 288 -19.96 -37.06 -25.14
CA ALA A 288 -19.97 -38.43 -24.63
C ALA A 288 -18.77 -39.21 -25.22
N PRO A 289 -18.05 -40.01 -24.41
CA PRO A 289 -16.92 -40.77 -24.89
C PRO A 289 -17.35 -41.60 -26.11
N TRP A 290 -16.63 -41.41 -27.21
CA TRP A 290 -16.90 -42.10 -28.46
C TRP A 290 -16.86 -43.61 -28.22
N LYS A 291 -17.98 -44.28 -28.48
CA LYS A 291 -18.04 -45.75 -28.50
C LYS A 291 -17.86 -46.19 -29.95
N PRO A 292 -16.77 -46.92 -30.28
CA PRO A 292 -16.57 -47.52 -31.59
C PRO A 292 -17.72 -48.43 -32.02
#